data_AF-A0A5J6IAR5-F1
#
_entry.id   AF-A0A5J6IAR5-F1
#
_cell.length_a   1.000
_cell.length_b   1.000
_cell.length_c   1.000
_cell.angle_alpha   90.00
_cell.angle_beta   90.00
_cell.angle_gamma   90.00
#
_symmetry.space_group_name_H-M   'P 1'
#
loop_
_entity.id
_entity.type
_entity.pdbx_description
1 polymer ?
#
loop_
_entity_poly.entity_id
_entity_poly.type
_entity_poly.pdbx_seq_one_letter_code
_entity_poly.pdbx_strand_id
1 'polypeptide(L)'
;MEFPFAPPGRPRRLEGKGAVAAYMRPYPDHIDLHDFPDLRIHRTTDPETIVAEMRGVGRLVKTGSPYDMTYIAVVTVRDGLFASYRDYWNPLALDEPGTDFAGSG
;
A
#
# COMPACT_ATOMS: atom_id res chain seq x y z
N MET A 1 -0.10 -10.16 -3.65
CA MET A 1 -0.13 -8.69 -3.58
C MET A 1 0.51 -8.15 -4.85
N GLU A 2 -0.05 -7.13 -5.46
CA GLU A 2 0.43 -6.55 -6.72
C GLU A 2 0.45 -5.04 -6.64
N PHE A 3 1.38 -4.42 -7.36
CA PHE A 3 1.60 -2.98 -7.41
C PHE A 3 1.60 -2.54 -8.89
N PRO A 4 0.42 -2.32 -9.50
CA PRO A 4 0.33 -2.08 -10.94
C PRO A 4 1.08 -0.82 -11.41
N PHE A 5 1.21 0.19 -10.55
CA PHE A 5 1.92 1.44 -10.83
C PHE A 5 3.33 1.50 -10.23
N ALA A 6 3.87 0.38 -9.74
CA ALA A 6 5.24 0.38 -9.20
C ALA A 6 6.26 0.83 -10.28
N PRO A 7 7.13 1.80 -9.96
CA PRO A 7 8.17 2.26 -10.87
C PRO A 7 9.23 1.16 -11.11
N PRO A 8 10.07 1.31 -12.15
CA PRO A 8 11.19 0.41 -12.38
C PRO A 8 12.07 0.24 -11.12
N GLY A 9 12.56 -0.98 -10.89
CA GLY A 9 13.37 -1.31 -9.70
C GLY A 9 12.57 -1.74 -8.47
N ARG A 10 11.23 -1.66 -8.50
CA ARG A 10 10.36 -2.14 -7.42
C ARG A 10 9.59 -3.41 -7.79
N PRO A 11 9.25 -4.26 -6.81
CA PRO A 11 8.44 -5.44 -7.07
C PRO A 11 7.08 -5.01 -7.61
N ARG A 12 6.65 -5.61 -8.73
CA ARG A 12 5.29 -5.45 -9.26
C ARG A 12 4.31 -6.46 -8.68
N ARG A 13 4.81 -7.57 -8.14
CA ARG A 13 4.02 -8.68 -7.61
C ARG A 13 4.79 -9.42 -6.54
N LEU A 14 4.06 -9.80 -5.49
CA LEU A 14 4.52 -10.62 -4.37
C LEU A 14 3.56 -11.79 -4.20
N GLU A 15 4.11 -13.00 -4.22
CA GLU A 15 3.35 -14.24 -4.14
C GLU A 15 3.52 -14.93 -2.79
N GLY A 16 2.39 -15.27 -2.17
CA GLY A 16 2.37 -15.95 -0.88
C GLY A 16 2.64 -15.03 0.32
N LYS A 17 2.22 -15.51 1.50
CA LYS A 17 2.33 -14.76 2.76
C LYS A 17 3.78 -14.44 3.13
N GLY A 18 4.72 -15.34 2.81
CA GLY A 18 6.15 -15.15 3.10
C GLY A 18 6.76 -13.96 2.36
N ALA A 19 6.51 -13.83 1.06
CA ALA A 19 7.01 -12.71 0.26
C ALA A 19 6.38 -11.37 0.70
N VAL A 20 5.08 -11.38 0.99
CA VAL A 20 4.38 -10.20 1.51
C VAL A 20 4.94 -9.79 2.88
N ALA A 21 5.17 -10.74 3.79
CA ALA A 21 5.74 -10.46 5.10
C ALA A 21 7.18 -9.94 5.02
N ALA A 22 8.01 -10.49 4.14
CA ALA A 22 9.37 -10.00 3.91
C ALA A 22 9.37 -8.57 3.38
N TYR A 23 8.46 -8.25 2.45
CA TYR A 23 8.30 -6.91 1.90
C TYR A 23 7.78 -5.90 2.93
N MET A 24 6.85 -6.30 3.79
CA MET A 24 6.26 -5.41 4.80
C MET A 24 7.10 -5.27 6.07
N ARG A 25 8.07 -6.16 6.32
CA ARG A 25 8.92 -6.11 7.52
C ARG A 25 9.63 -4.78 7.75
N PRO A 26 10.29 -4.15 6.74
CA PRO A 26 10.94 -2.85 6.94
C PRO A 26 9.97 -1.66 6.93
N TYR A 27 8.68 -1.85 6.61
CA TYR A 27 7.73 -0.74 6.47
C TYR A 27 7.66 0.17 7.70
N PRO A 28 7.58 -0.34 8.95
CA PRO A 28 7.52 0.50 10.15
C PRO A 28 8.82 1.29 10.42
N ASP A 29 9.95 0.88 9.84
CA ASP A 29 11.22 1.60 9.97
C ASP A 29 11.27 2.85 9.06
N HIS A 30 10.33 2.96 8.12
CA HIS A 30 10.22 4.06 7.15
C HIS A 30 9.00 4.95 7.41
N ILE A 31 7.84 4.36 7.69
CA ILE A 31 6.58 5.07 7.95
C ILE A 31 6.03 4.67 9.30
N ASP A 32 5.83 5.67 10.15
CA ASP A 32 4.98 5.60 11.32
C ASP A 32 3.57 6.04 10.90
N LEU A 33 2.75 5.07 10.49
CA LEU A 33 1.40 5.30 10.01
C LEU A 33 0.46 5.46 11.20
N HIS A 34 -0.25 6.60 11.26
CA HIS A 34 -1.07 6.96 12.41
C HIS A 34 -2.53 6.64 12.21
N ASP A 35 -3.08 6.95 11.03
CA ASP A 35 -4.52 6.80 10.80
C ASP A 35 -4.88 6.70 9.31
N PHE A 36 -6.13 6.30 9.05
CA PHE A 36 -6.79 6.34 7.74
C PHE A 36 -8.05 7.22 7.80
N PRO A 37 -7.92 8.56 7.87
CA PRO A 37 -9.05 9.46 8.13
C PRO A 37 -10.15 9.38 7.05
N ASP A 38 -9.80 9.01 5.82
CA ASP A 38 -10.73 8.90 4.71
C ASP A 38 -10.68 7.47 4.15
N LEU A 39 -11.57 6.58 4.62
CA LEU A 39 -11.74 5.23 4.09
C LEU A 39 -13.14 5.06 3.48
N ARG A 40 -13.19 4.71 2.19
CA ARG A 40 -14.43 4.40 1.48
C ARG A 40 -14.33 3.01 0.86
N ILE A 41 -15.33 2.17 1.15
CA ILE A 41 -15.43 0.83 0.59
C ILE A 41 -16.57 0.78 -0.41
N HIS A 42 -16.24 0.43 -1.64
CA HIS A 42 -17.18 0.21 -2.73
C HIS A 42 -17.35 -1.29 -2.92
N ARG A 43 -18.59 -1.75 -2.74
CA ARG A 43 -18.97 -3.12 -3.13
C ARG A 43 -19.07 -3.18 -4.64
N THR A 44 -18.58 -4.26 -5.21
CA THR A 44 -18.73 -4.52 -6.64
C THR A 44 -19.89 -5.50 -6.89
N THR A 45 -20.19 -5.77 -8.16
CA THR A 45 -21.14 -6.82 -8.54
C THR A 45 -20.56 -8.22 -8.37
N ASP A 46 -19.24 -8.36 -8.27
CA ASP A 46 -18.57 -9.57 -7.84
C ASP A 46 -18.51 -9.57 -6.30
N PRO A 47 -19.22 -10.49 -5.61
CA PRO A 47 -19.29 -10.50 -4.15
C PRO A 47 -17.94 -10.78 -3.47
N GLU A 48 -16.97 -11.38 -4.18
CA GLU A 48 -15.63 -11.61 -3.64
C GLU A 48 -14.74 -10.37 -3.74
N THR A 49 -15.12 -9.36 -4.53
CA THR A 49 -14.24 -8.22 -4.85
C THR A 49 -14.80 -6.89 -4.32
N ILE A 50 -13.94 -6.13 -3.66
CA ILE A 50 -14.20 -4.75 -3.22
C ILE A 50 -13.17 -3.79 -3.80
N VAL A 51 -13.55 -2.51 -3.87
CA VAL A 51 -12.61 -1.40 -4.08
C VAL A 51 -12.56 -0.57 -2.81
N ALA A 52 -11.37 -0.28 -2.31
CA ALA A 52 -11.15 0.58 -1.16
C ALA A 52 -10.40 1.85 -1.61
N GLU A 53 -11.02 3.01 -1.46
CA GLU A 53 -10.34 4.30 -1.54
C GLU A 53 -9.93 4.69 -0.12
N MET A 54 -8.64 4.95 0.10
CA MET A 54 -8.13 5.25 1.43
C MET A 54 -7.09 6.36 1.42
N ARG A 55 -7.04 7.18 2.46
CA ARG A 55 -5.95 8.12 2.71
C ARG A 55 -5.23 7.73 3.98
N GLY A 56 -3.94 7.42 3.88
CA GLY A 56 -3.08 7.12 5.03
C GLY A 56 -2.31 8.37 5.45
N VAL A 57 -2.34 8.69 6.74
CA VAL A 57 -1.60 9.81 7.33
C VAL A 57 -0.67 9.32 8.43
N GLY A 58 0.45 10.00 8.61
CA GLY A 58 1.42 9.67 9.64
C GLY A 58 2.70 10.49 9.56
N ARG A 59 3.83 9.83 9.81
CA ARG A 59 5.14 10.46 9.81
C ARG A 59 6.19 9.58 9.13
N LEU A 60 7.08 10.21 8.39
CA LEU A 60 8.30 9.57 7.89
C LEU A 60 9.31 9.44 9.02
N VAL A 61 9.72 8.21 9.36
CA VAL A 61 10.56 7.92 10.54
C VAL A 61 11.92 8.61 10.44
N LYS A 62 12.54 8.59 9.24
CA LYS A 62 13.89 9.12 9.02
C LYS A 62 13.98 10.64 9.18
N THR A 63 13.00 11.38 8.68
CA THR A 63 13.04 12.85 8.61
C THR A 63 12.13 13.52 9.64
N GLY A 64 11.16 12.78 10.18
CA GLY A 64 10.09 13.33 11.00
C GLY A 64 9.04 14.12 10.21
N SER A 65 9.15 14.20 8.87
CA SER A 65 8.20 14.93 8.03
C SER A 65 6.81 14.29 8.05
N PRO A 66 5.73 15.06 7.82
CA PRO A 66 4.40 14.50 7.63
C PRO A 66 4.37 13.51 6.47
N TYR A 67 3.61 12.44 6.65
CA TYR A 67 3.25 11.51 5.60
C TYR A 67 1.75 11.63 5.34
N ASP A 68 1.38 11.79 4.07
CA ASP A 68 -0.01 11.94 3.65
C ASP A 68 -0.14 11.41 2.22
N MET A 69 -0.82 10.27 2.06
CA MET A 69 -0.97 9.63 0.75
C MET A 69 -2.35 9.05 0.57
N THR A 70 -2.86 9.14 -0.66
CA THR A 70 -4.11 8.52 -1.08
C THR A 70 -3.82 7.29 -1.93
N TYR A 71 -4.60 6.24 -1.68
CA TYR A 71 -4.48 4.91 -2.28
C TYR A 71 -5.84 4.46 -2.79
N ILE A 72 -5.78 3.62 -3.80
CA ILE A 72 -6.90 2.77 -4.18
C ILE A 72 -6.42 1.33 -4.13
N ALA A 73 -7.16 0.45 -3.47
CA ALA A 73 -6.90 -0.98 -3.48
C ALA A 73 -8.09 -1.73 -4.07
N VAL A 74 -7.81 -2.72 -4.93
CA VAL A 74 -8.80 -3.71 -5.37
C VAL A 74 -8.48 -5.02 -4.68
N VAL A 75 -9.40 -5.48 -3.84
CA VAL A 75 -9.18 -6.62 -2.94
C VAL A 75 -10.18 -7.72 -3.27
N THR A 76 -9.68 -8.93 -3.46
CA THR A 76 -10.50 -10.13 -3.61
C THR A 76 -10.36 -10.97 -2.35
N VAL A 77 -11.49 -11.35 -1.75
CA VAL A 77 -11.60 -12.13 -0.53
C VAL A 77 -12.30 -13.45 -0.82
N ARG A 78 -11.68 -14.57 -0.42
CA ARG A 78 -12.24 -15.91 -0.52
C ARG A 78 -12.13 -16.59 0.83
N ASP A 79 -13.21 -17.20 1.29
CA ASP A 79 -13.26 -17.88 2.59
C ASP A 79 -12.77 -17.00 3.76
N GLY A 80 -13.09 -15.70 3.71
CA GLY A 80 -12.66 -14.72 4.71
C GLY A 80 -11.17 -14.33 4.67
N LEU A 81 -10.42 -14.79 3.67
CA LEU A 81 -9.00 -14.52 3.48
C LEU A 81 -8.76 -13.68 2.21
N PHE A 82 -7.75 -12.80 2.25
CA PHE A 82 -7.32 -12.07 1.07
C PHE A 82 -6.70 -13.04 0.05
N ALA A 83 -7.40 -13.24 -1.06
CA ALA A 83 -6.94 -14.03 -2.20
C ALA A 83 -6.09 -13.17 -3.16
N SER A 84 -6.47 -11.90 -3.34
CA SER A 84 -5.67 -10.91 -4.07
C SER A 84 -5.79 -9.54 -3.42
N TYR A 85 -4.71 -8.77 -3.50
CA TYR A 85 -4.64 -7.38 -3.07
C TYR A 85 -3.81 -6.62 -4.10
N ARG A 86 -4.45 -5.72 -4.84
CA ARG A 86 -3.80 -4.88 -5.85
C ARG A 86 -3.83 -3.45 -5.36
N ASP A 87 -2.66 -2.89 -5.14
CA ASP A 87 -2.46 -1.56 -4.58
C ASP A 87 -2.08 -0.57 -5.67
N TYR A 88 -2.96 0.39 -5.92
CA TYR A 88 -2.80 1.48 -6.87
C TYR A 88 -2.36 2.75 -6.13
N TRP A 89 -1.25 2.66 -5.41
CA TRP A 89 -0.58 3.83 -4.85
C TRP A 89 0.01 4.71 -5.98
N ASN A 90 0.04 6.02 -5.74
CA ASN A 90 0.56 6.98 -6.70
C ASN A 90 2.10 7.01 -6.67
N PRO A 91 2.81 6.60 -7.75
CA PRO A 91 4.27 6.62 -7.77
C PRO A 91 4.87 8.02 -7.73
N LEU A 92 4.14 9.05 -8.20
CA LEU A 92 4.60 10.44 -8.14
C LEU A 92 4.66 10.97 -6.71
N ALA A 93 3.95 10.34 -5.78
CA ALA A 93 4.06 10.70 -4.37
C ALA A 93 5.43 10.33 -3.78
N LEU A 94 6.26 9.53 -4.47
CA LEU A 94 7.67 9.29 -4.10
C LEU A 94 8.60 10.45 -4.45
N ASP A 95 8.22 11.28 -5.42
CA ASP A 95 9.02 12.43 -5.84
C ASP A 95 8.91 13.58 -4.82
N GLU A 96 7.97 13.48 -3.87
CA GLU A 96 7.92 14.38 -2.74
C GLU A 96 9.08 14.10 -1.77
N PRO A 97 9.70 15.14 -1.19
CA PRO A 97 10.85 14.95 -0.31
C PRO A 97 10.53 14.05 0.90
N GLY A 98 11.10 12.85 0.92
CA GLY A 98 11.13 11.94 2.08
C GLY A 98 10.24 10.71 1.98
N THR A 99 9.42 10.57 0.94
CA THR A 99 8.46 9.47 0.75
C THR A 99 9.03 8.24 0.03
N ASP A 100 10.36 8.05 -0.01
CA ASP A 100 10.94 6.92 -0.74
C ASP A 100 10.66 5.56 -0.04
N PHE A 101 9.50 4.95 -0.37
CA PHE A 101 8.90 3.82 0.36
C PHE A 101 9.58 2.45 0.22
N ALA A 102 10.59 2.30 -0.63
CA ALA A 102 11.30 1.04 -0.72
C ALA A 102 12.79 1.33 -0.74
N GLY A 103 13.49 0.79 0.25
CA GLY A 103 14.93 0.83 0.34
C GLY A 103 15.55 0.57 -1.03
N SER A 104 16.28 1.58 -1.49
CA SER A 104 17.44 1.37 -2.34
C SER A 104 18.37 0.45 -1.55
N GLY A 105 18.34 -0.84 -1.91
CA GLY A 105 19.51 -1.69 -1.73
C GLY A 105 20.64 -1.24 -2.64
#